data_AF-A0A4U9WQS0-F1
#
_entry.id   AF-A0A4U9WQS0-F1
#
_cell.length_a   1.000
_cell.length_b   1.000
_cell.length_c   1.000
_cell.angle_alpha   90.00
_cell.angle_beta   90.00
_cell.angle_gamma   90.00
#
_symmetry.space_group_name_H-M   'P 1'
#
loop_
_entity.id
_entity.type
_entity.pdbx_description
1 polymer ?
#
loop_
_entity_poly.entity_id
_entity_poly.type
_entity_poly.pdbx_seq_one_letter_code
_entity_poly.pdbx_strand_id
1 'polypeptide(L)'
;MKAGTAQKLILNMITTGAMIRSGKVYSNLMVDVEATNAKLIQRQVNIVVEATECSPEEAEEALNQCQRHCKTAIVMILGGLSAPEASAVLSKNKGFIRQALQGIQA
;
A
#
# COMPACT_ATOMS: atom_id res chain seq x y z
N MET A 1 8.80 -25.71 23.79
CA MET A 1 7.78 -24.67 23.52
C MET A 1 8.35 -23.23 23.47
N LYS A 2 9.32 -22.84 24.31
CA LYS A 2 9.85 -21.44 24.34
C LYS A 2 10.74 -21.06 23.14
N ALA A 3 11.64 -21.96 22.72
CA ALA A 3 12.59 -21.69 21.63
C ALA A 3 11.88 -21.42 20.28
N GLY A 4 10.82 -22.18 19.96
CA GLY A 4 10.05 -21.98 18.74
C GLY A 4 9.33 -20.62 18.70
N THR A 5 8.76 -20.17 19.82
CA THR A 5 8.17 -18.83 19.92
C THR A 5 9.21 -17.73 19.72
N ALA A 6 10.38 -17.87 20.35
CA ALA A 6 11.46 -16.90 20.17
C ALA A 6 11.93 -16.80 18.72
N GLN A 7 12.13 -17.94 18.04
CA GLN A 7 12.49 -17.98 16.63
C GLN A 7 11.45 -17.30 15.74
N LYS A 8 10.16 -17.59 15.95
CA LYS A 8 9.06 -16.96 15.19
C LYS A 8 9.06 -15.44 15.37
N LEU A 9 9.23 -14.96 16.60
CA LEU A 9 9.28 -13.51 16.87
C LEU A 9 10.46 -12.85 16.16
N ILE A 10 11.66 -13.45 16.23
CA ILE A 10 12.86 -12.93 15.57
C ILE A 10 12.66 -12.89 14.05
N LEU A 11 12.19 -13.98 13.44
CA LEU A 11 11.94 -14.04 12.00
C LEU A 11 10.89 -13.03 11.57
N ASN A 12 9.78 -12.89 12.32
CA ASN A 12 8.76 -11.90 12.05
C ASN A 12 9.32 -10.47 12.13
N MET A 13 10.15 -10.16 13.11
CA MET A 13 10.78 -8.84 13.24
C MET A 13 11.71 -8.53 12.06
N ILE A 14 12.58 -9.46 11.67
CA ILE A 14 13.52 -9.28 10.56
C ILE A 14 12.76 -9.07 9.24
N THR A 15 11.82 -9.97 8.94
CA THR A 15 11.05 -9.91 7.68
C THR A 15 10.15 -8.67 7.62
N THR A 16 9.45 -8.33 8.70
CA THR A 16 8.64 -7.11 8.76
C THR A 16 9.50 -5.86 8.60
N GLY A 17 10.64 -5.78 9.29
CA GLY A 17 11.58 -4.67 9.17
C GLY A 17 12.13 -4.51 7.76
N ALA A 18 12.48 -5.62 7.10
CA ALA A 18 12.92 -5.60 5.70
C ALA A 18 11.83 -5.10 4.75
N MET A 19 10.58 -5.55 4.92
CA MET A 19 9.44 -5.15 4.08
C MET A 19 9.09 -3.66 4.26
N ILE A 20 9.20 -3.12 5.48
CA ILE A 20 9.05 -1.69 5.75
C ILE A 20 10.13 -0.89 5.00
N ARG A 21 11.40 -1.30 5.10
CA ARG A 21 12.51 -0.62 4.42
C ARG A 21 12.43 -0.68 2.89
N SER A 22 11.76 -1.69 2.35
CA SER A 22 11.54 -1.86 0.91
C SER A 22 10.29 -1.13 0.37
N GLY A 23 9.63 -0.28 1.18
CA GLY A 23 8.49 0.53 0.72
C GLY A 23 7.18 -0.24 0.53
N LYS A 24 7.05 -1.45 1.10
CA LYS A 24 5.81 -2.25 1.04
C LYS A 24 4.79 -1.88 2.13
N VAL A 25 5.16 -0.94 2.99
CA VAL A 25 4.33 -0.42 4.09
C VAL A 25 4.27 1.09 3.96
N TYR A 26 3.08 1.66 4.17
CA TYR A 26 2.86 3.10 4.26
C TYR A 26 2.25 3.41 5.63
N SER A 27 2.90 4.28 6.40
CA SER A 27 2.59 4.44 7.82
C SER A 27 2.68 3.07 8.55
N ASN A 28 1.58 2.58 9.11
CA ASN A 28 1.40 1.26 9.71
C ASN A 28 0.61 0.29 8.81
N LEU A 29 0.25 0.71 7.58
CA LEU A 29 -0.59 -0.05 6.65
C LEU A 29 0.24 -0.85 5.67
N MET A 30 -0.08 -2.14 5.55
CA MET A 30 0.52 -3.01 4.55
C MET A 30 -0.13 -2.74 3.19
N VAL A 31 0.54 -1.98 2.33
CA VAL A 31 -0.01 -1.49 1.05
C VAL A 31 0.30 -2.42 -0.14
N ASP A 32 1.14 -3.43 0.07
CA ASP A 32 1.50 -4.45 -0.94
C ASP A 32 0.72 -5.75 -0.73
N VAL A 33 -0.60 -5.66 -0.69
CA VAL A 33 -1.50 -6.80 -0.47
C VAL A 33 -2.08 -7.27 -1.80
N GLU A 34 -1.90 -8.54 -2.12
CA GLU A 34 -2.56 -9.19 -3.26
C GLU A 34 -3.98 -9.66 -2.88
N ALA A 35 -4.98 -9.21 -3.63
CA ALA A 35 -6.38 -9.55 -3.41
C ALA A 35 -6.75 -10.91 -4.02
N THR A 36 -6.35 -12.00 -3.37
CA THR A 36 -6.64 -13.38 -3.84
C THR A 36 -7.97 -13.95 -3.34
N ASN A 37 -8.64 -13.27 -2.40
CA ASN A 37 -9.94 -13.69 -1.86
C ASN A 37 -10.77 -12.48 -1.42
N ALA A 38 -12.07 -12.69 -1.19
CA ALA A 38 -13.01 -11.64 -0.78
C ALA A 38 -12.58 -10.86 0.47
N LYS A 39 -11.93 -11.53 1.45
CA LYS A 39 -11.42 -10.86 2.66
C LYS A 39 -10.28 -9.90 2.33
N LEU A 40 -9.36 -10.29 1.45
CA LEU A 40 -8.24 -9.45 1.04
C LEU A 40 -8.69 -8.33 0.10
N ILE A 41 -9.70 -8.57 -0.73
CA ILE A 41 -10.40 -7.54 -1.51
C ILE A 41 -10.94 -6.45 -0.58
N GLN A 42 -11.75 -6.82 0.42
CA GLN A 42 -12.28 -5.85 1.37
C GLN A 42 -11.17 -5.14 2.15
N ARG A 43 -10.12 -5.88 2.54
CA ARG A 43 -8.98 -5.30 3.24
C ARG A 43 -8.28 -4.23 2.41
N GLN A 44 -8.12 -4.42 1.10
CA GLN A 44 -7.53 -3.39 0.23
C GLN A 44 -8.36 -2.10 0.24
N VAL A 45 -9.69 -2.21 0.13
CA VAL A 45 -10.60 -1.05 0.19
C VAL A 45 -10.40 -0.31 1.51
N ASN A 46 -10.42 -1.03 2.63
CA ASN A 46 -10.22 -0.43 3.96
C ASN A 46 -8.86 0.25 4.09
N ILE A 47 -7.78 -0.33 3.54
CA ILE A 47 -6.44 0.26 3.55
C ILE A 47 -6.43 1.58 2.78
N VAL A 48 -7.07 1.63 1.61
CA VAL A 48 -7.13 2.86 0.80
C VAL A 48 -7.91 3.93 1.56
N VAL A 49 -9.10 3.61 2.06
CA VAL A 49 -9.91 4.52 2.90
C VAL A 49 -9.13 5.05 4.10
N GLU A 50 -8.42 4.18 4.84
CA GLU A 50 -7.63 4.58 6.00
C GLU A 50 -6.40 5.43 5.63
N ALA A 51 -5.82 5.22 4.45
CA ALA A 51 -4.66 5.96 3.98
C ALA A 51 -5.00 7.33 3.37
N THR A 52 -6.20 7.47 2.80
CA THR A 52 -6.60 8.64 2.01
C THR A 52 -7.79 9.40 2.59
N GLU A 53 -8.43 8.87 3.63
CA GLU A 53 -9.64 9.42 4.27
C GLU A 53 -10.81 9.64 3.29
N CYS A 54 -10.83 8.92 2.17
CA CYS A 54 -11.90 8.99 1.16
C CYS A 54 -13.09 8.08 1.50
N SER A 55 -14.15 8.16 0.69
CA SER A 55 -15.27 7.23 0.82
C SER A 55 -14.90 5.81 0.36
N PRO A 56 -15.58 4.76 0.87
CA PRO A 56 -15.38 3.39 0.39
C PRO A 56 -15.66 3.21 -1.10
N GLU A 57 -16.63 3.96 -1.63
CA GLU A 57 -17.02 3.95 -3.05
C GLU A 57 -15.89 4.47 -3.93
N GLU A 58 -15.33 5.64 -3.59
CA GLU A 58 -14.15 6.20 -4.28
C GLU A 58 -12.94 5.26 -4.18
N ALA A 59 -12.72 4.63 -3.04
CA ALA A 59 -11.63 3.68 -2.85
C ALA A 59 -11.77 2.45 -3.75
N GLU A 60 -12.99 1.94 -3.91
CA GLU A 60 -13.27 0.79 -4.78
C GLU A 60 -13.10 1.16 -6.26
N GLU A 61 -13.61 2.32 -6.69
CA GLU A 61 -13.38 2.84 -8.04
C GLU A 61 -11.89 3.02 -8.33
N ALA A 62 -11.14 3.62 -7.40
CA ALA A 62 -9.70 3.82 -7.54
C ALA A 62 -8.92 2.51 -7.66
N LEU A 63 -9.28 1.51 -6.84
CA LEU A 63 -8.70 0.17 -6.92
C LEU A 63 -9.04 -0.49 -8.26
N ASN A 64 -10.26 -0.36 -8.77
CA ASN A 64 -10.65 -0.94 -10.06
C ASN A 64 -9.88 -0.30 -11.23
N GLN A 65 -9.72 1.03 -11.23
CA GLN A 65 -8.92 1.75 -12.24
C GLN A 65 -7.44 1.34 -12.20
N CYS A 66 -6.92 1.00 -11.02
CA CYS A 66 -5.53 0.60 -10.81
C CYS A 66 -5.29 -0.92 -10.90
N GLN A 67 -6.21 -1.71 -11.49
CA GLN A 67 -6.11 -3.18 -11.55
C GLN A 67 -5.87 -3.83 -10.17
N ARG A 68 -6.49 -3.26 -9.14
CA ARG A 68 -6.37 -3.62 -7.72
C ARG A 68 -4.97 -3.46 -7.13
N HIS A 69 -4.13 -2.60 -7.73
CA HIS A 69 -2.84 -2.24 -7.16
C HIS A 69 -2.99 -1.13 -6.10
N CYS A 70 -3.02 -1.55 -4.83
CA CYS A 70 -3.34 -0.66 -3.69
C CYS A 70 -2.41 0.56 -3.57
N LYS A 71 -1.09 0.41 -3.78
CA LYS A 71 -0.16 1.55 -3.73
C LYS A 71 -0.47 2.60 -4.79
N THR A 72 -0.84 2.18 -6.00
CA THR A 72 -1.16 3.10 -7.09
C THR A 72 -2.45 3.83 -6.78
N ALA A 73 -3.47 3.13 -6.26
CA ALA A 73 -4.73 3.74 -5.86
C ALA A 73 -4.54 4.82 -4.79
N ILE A 74 -3.69 4.57 -3.77
CA ILE A 74 -3.38 5.56 -2.74
C ILE A 74 -2.71 6.80 -3.34
N VAL A 75 -1.71 6.63 -4.21
CA VAL A 75 -1.02 7.74 -4.88
C VAL A 75 -1.96 8.51 -5.82
N MET A 76 -2.86 7.79 -6.49
CA MET A 76 -3.85 8.38 -7.39
C MET A 76 -4.78 9.34 -6.64
N ILE A 77 -5.35 8.90 -5.51
CA ILE A 77 -6.26 9.72 -4.71
C ILE A 77 -5.51 10.87 -4.04
N LEU A 78 -4.41 10.61 -3.33
CA LEU A 78 -3.68 11.65 -2.59
C LEU A 78 -2.97 12.65 -3.51
N GLY A 79 -2.56 12.22 -4.70
CA GLY A 79 -1.90 13.06 -5.69
C GLY A 79 -2.85 13.74 -6.68
N GLY A 80 -4.14 13.37 -6.68
CA GLY A 80 -5.12 13.86 -7.67
C GLY A 80 -4.74 13.52 -9.11
N LEU A 81 -4.06 12.39 -9.33
CA LEU A 81 -3.54 11.97 -10.63
C LEU A 81 -4.45 10.93 -11.29
N SER A 82 -4.24 10.67 -12.58
CA SER A 82 -4.83 9.49 -13.23
C SER A 82 -4.08 8.20 -12.86
N ALA A 83 -4.74 7.03 -12.96
CA ALA A 83 -4.12 5.72 -12.72
C ALA A 83 -2.76 5.49 -13.44
N PRO A 84 -2.60 5.81 -14.74
CA PRO A 84 -1.31 5.64 -15.43
C PRO A 84 -0.24 6.60 -14.90
N GLU A 85 -0.59 7.85 -14.59
CA GLU A 85 0.35 8.83 -14.02
C GLU A 85 0.80 8.42 -12.62
N ALA A 86 -0.14 8.00 -11.77
CA ALA A 86 0.15 7.48 -10.44
C ALA A 86 1.11 6.28 -10.50
N SER A 87 0.89 5.37 -11.46
CA SER A 87 1.78 4.22 -11.68
C SER A 87 3.18 4.64 -12.12
N ALA A 88 3.27 5.63 -13.02
CA ALA A 88 4.55 6.17 -13.48
C ALA A 88 5.33 6.88 -12.36
N VAL A 89 4.66 7.71 -11.56
CA VAL A 89 5.28 8.40 -10.41
C VAL A 89 5.73 7.39 -9.35
N LEU A 90 4.92 6.38 -9.06
CA LEU A 90 5.28 5.32 -8.12
C LEU A 90 6.49 4.51 -8.59
N SER A 91 6.55 4.19 -9.89
CA SER A 91 7.67 3.47 -10.50
C SER A 91 8.97 4.28 -10.48
N LYS A 92 8.90 5.58 -10.78
CA LYS A 92 10.06 6.50 -10.66
C LYS A 92 10.61 6.55 -9.24
N ASN A 93 9.75 6.48 -8.24
CA ASN A 93 10.10 6.53 -6.82
C ASN A 93 10.30 5.14 -6.19
N LYS A 94 10.64 4.12 -6.98
CA LYS A 94 10.95 2.74 -6.51
C LYS A 94 9.88 2.12 -5.62
N GLY A 95 8.61 2.52 -5.77
CA GLY A 95 7.50 2.00 -4.97
C GLY A 95 7.28 2.69 -3.62
N PHE A 96 8.03 3.76 -3.29
CA PHE A 96 7.84 4.51 -2.03
C PHE A 96 6.74 5.57 -2.19
N ILE A 97 5.58 5.32 -1.58
CA ILE A 97 4.42 6.24 -1.61
C ILE A 97 4.77 7.64 -1.08
N ARG A 98 5.50 7.74 0.05
CA ARG A 98 5.88 9.04 0.62
C ARG A 98 6.74 9.89 -0.33
N GLN A 99 7.71 9.26 -1.00
CA GLN A 99 8.58 9.96 -1.96
C GLN A 99 7.79 10.35 -3.22
N ALA A 100 6.90 9.47 -3.68
CA ALA A 100 6.00 9.74 -4.80
C ALA A 100 5.13 10.99 -4.54
N LEU A 101 4.54 11.12 -3.35
CA LEU A 101 3.69 12.26 -2.98
C LEU A 101 4.48 13.56 -2.81
N GLN A 102 5.66 13.51 -2.20
CA GLN A 102 6.53 14.69 -2.09
C GLN A 102 6.96 15.24 -3.44
N GLY A 103 7.20 14.36 -4.43
CA GLY A 103 7.53 14.79 -5.80
C GLY A 103 6.37 15.42 -6.57
N ILE A 104 5.13 15.28 -6.11
CA ILE A 104 3.93 15.89 -6.71
C ILE A 104 3.63 17.26 -6.08
N GLN A 105 3.93 17.43 -4.78
CA GLN A 105 3.68 18.67 -4.04
C GLN A 105 4.81 19.72 -4.16
N ALA A 106 5.80 19.49 -5.02
CA ALA A 106 6.96 20.36 -5.22
C ALA A 106 6.82 21.29 -6.43
#